data_AF-A0A1Q9SFM0-F1
#
_entry.id   AF-A0A1Q9SFM0-F1
#
_cell.length_a   1.000
_cell.length_b   1.000
_cell.length_c   1.000
_cell.angle_alpha   90.00
_cell.angle_beta   90.00
_cell.angle_gamma   90.00
#
_symmetry.space_group_name_H-M   'P 1'
#
loop_
_entity.id
_entity.type
_entity.pdbx_description
1 polymer ?
#
loop_
_entity_poly.entity_id
_entity_poly.type
_entity_poly.pdbx_seq_one_letter_code
_entity_poly.pdbx_strand_id
1 'polypeptide(L)'
;MAAGSDERVLTFAVKDIEVDPACTGEFAGEPEVGHFVAVDIEAETAAQPTFDEAMQGQDYQFNPFSWKFIDANGTTANSVTSDGTYSCFSEAETLPDMIGAAERVTGKLVLDIPTTEGILVYEDPISGTAWEWNIPA
;
A
#
# COMPACT_ATOMS: atom_id res chain seq x y z
N MET A 1 -34.54 -0.24 -15.57
CA MET A 1 -33.33 0.38 -16.16
C MET A 1 -32.17 -0.54 -15.82
N ALA A 2 -31.27 -0.79 -16.78
CA ALA A 2 -30.21 -1.78 -16.66
C ALA A 2 -29.24 -1.42 -15.53
N ALA A 3 -28.80 -2.43 -14.77
CA ALA A 3 -27.66 -2.32 -13.87
C ALA A 3 -26.43 -1.97 -14.71
N GLY A 4 -25.84 -0.81 -14.45
CA GLY A 4 -24.62 -0.35 -15.10
C GLY A 4 -23.42 -1.07 -14.50
N SER A 5 -22.64 -1.70 -15.36
CA SER A 5 -21.52 -2.59 -15.08
C SER A 5 -20.18 -1.84 -14.98
N ASP A 6 -20.01 -0.88 -14.06
CA ASP A 6 -18.71 -0.19 -13.88
C ASP A 6 -18.54 0.61 -12.56
N GLU A 7 -19.19 0.21 -11.47
CA GLU A 7 -19.03 0.94 -10.19
C GLU A 7 -17.75 0.50 -9.48
N ARG A 8 -16.69 1.32 -9.60
CA ARG A 8 -15.40 1.08 -8.96
C ARG A 8 -15.54 1.22 -7.44
N VAL A 9 -15.35 0.12 -6.71
CA VAL A 9 -15.38 0.09 -5.23
C VAL A 9 -14.19 0.84 -4.64
N LEU A 10 -13.03 0.75 -5.31
CA LEU A 10 -11.79 1.42 -4.96
C LEU A 10 -11.16 1.96 -6.25
N THR A 11 -10.70 3.20 -6.20
CA THR A 11 -9.77 3.76 -7.19
C THR A 11 -8.54 4.23 -6.44
N PHE A 12 -7.35 3.83 -6.88
CA PHE A 12 -6.11 4.30 -6.28
C PHE A 12 -5.04 4.56 -7.33
N ALA A 13 -4.04 5.34 -6.94
CA ALA A 13 -2.83 5.57 -7.70
C ALA A 13 -1.62 5.56 -6.75
N VAL A 14 -0.55 4.89 -7.17
CA VAL A 14 0.78 5.10 -6.60
C VAL A 14 1.35 6.37 -7.25
N LYS A 15 1.55 7.41 -6.44
CA LYS A 15 1.99 8.73 -6.87
C LYS A 15 3.51 8.81 -6.96
N ASP A 16 4.18 8.15 -6.02
CA ASP A 16 5.62 8.12 -5.91
C ASP A 16 6.08 6.85 -5.18
N ILE A 17 7.32 6.44 -5.45
CA ILE A 17 8.02 5.37 -4.74
C ILE A 17 9.39 5.93 -4.36
N GLU A 18 9.58 6.23 -3.09
CA GLU A 18 10.84 6.78 -2.57
C GLU A 18 11.65 5.66 -1.92
N VAL A 19 12.88 5.48 -2.39
CA VAL A 19 13.85 4.51 -1.85
C VAL A 19 14.71 5.19 -0.79
N ASP A 20 14.92 4.51 0.33
CA ASP A 20 15.63 5.00 1.50
C ASP A 20 15.15 6.40 1.94
N PRO A 21 13.83 6.56 2.19
CA PRO A 21 13.27 7.84 2.58
C PRO A 21 13.86 8.31 3.92
N ALA A 22 13.92 9.63 4.08
CA ALA A 22 14.25 10.22 5.37
C ALA A 22 13.05 10.06 6.34
N CYS A 23 13.13 9.08 7.24
CA CYS A 23 12.12 8.89 8.27
C CYS A 23 12.01 10.11 9.21
N THR A 24 10.79 10.55 9.47
CA THR A 24 10.44 11.74 10.28
C THR A 24 9.73 11.40 11.59
N GLY A 25 9.34 10.14 11.79
CA GLY A 25 8.65 9.68 12.99
C GLY A 25 9.48 9.82 14.27
N GLU A 26 8.82 10.14 15.39
CA GLU A 26 9.47 10.33 16.70
C GLU A 26 10.23 9.08 17.17
N PHE A 27 9.74 7.90 16.80
CA PHE A 27 10.31 6.60 17.13
C PHE A 27 10.78 5.85 15.88
N ALA A 28 11.25 6.58 14.87
CA ALA A 28 11.74 6.00 13.62
C ALA A 28 12.82 4.94 13.90
N GLY A 29 12.55 3.71 13.45
CA GLY A 29 13.50 2.61 13.46
C GLY A 29 14.39 2.60 12.22
N GLU A 30 15.33 1.66 12.19
CA GLU A 30 16.12 1.32 11.01
C GLU A 30 15.45 0.15 10.26
N PRO A 31 15.70 -0.02 8.94
CA PRO A 31 15.29 -1.23 8.25
C PRO A 31 15.98 -2.47 8.85
N GLU A 32 15.24 -3.56 8.94
CA GLU A 32 15.69 -4.85 9.43
C GLU A 32 16.03 -5.82 8.28
N VAL A 33 15.44 -5.62 7.10
CA VAL A 33 15.67 -6.45 5.91
C VAL A 33 16.73 -5.84 5.01
N GLY A 34 16.63 -4.55 4.70
CA GLY A 34 17.67 -3.85 3.95
C GLY A 34 17.37 -2.37 3.71
N HIS A 35 16.31 -2.10 2.95
CA HIS A 35 15.95 -0.77 2.46
C HIS A 35 14.51 -0.45 2.77
N PHE A 36 14.26 0.74 3.31
CA PHE A 36 12.90 1.25 3.33
C PHE A 36 12.50 1.77 1.97
N VAL A 37 11.26 1.48 1.59
CA VAL A 37 10.60 2.04 0.42
C VAL A 37 9.28 2.62 0.86
N ALA A 38 9.12 3.93 0.69
CA ALA A 38 7.86 4.62 0.92
C ALA A 38 7.06 4.69 -0.37
N VAL A 39 5.88 4.09 -0.36
CA VAL A 39 4.90 4.14 -1.44
C VAL A 39 3.88 5.22 -1.11
N ASP A 40 3.85 6.29 -1.89
CA ASP A 40 2.85 7.36 -1.74
C ASP A 40 1.60 6.99 -2.52
N ILE A 41 0.47 6.85 -1.82
CA ILE A 41 -0.77 6.34 -2.38
C ILE A 41 -1.85 7.42 -2.23
N GLU A 42 -2.59 7.63 -3.31
CA GLU A 42 -3.85 8.38 -3.30
C GLU A 42 -4.99 7.40 -3.59
N ALA A 43 -6.05 7.39 -2.78
CA ALA A 43 -7.17 6.47 -2.93
C ALA A 43 -8.53 7.12 -2.67
N GLU A 44 -9.55 6.58 -3.32
CA GLU A 44 -10.96 6.92 -3.14
C GLU A 44 -11.80 5.64 -3.09
N THR A 45 -12.71 5.57 -2.12
CA THR A 45 -13.67 4.47 -1.95
C THR A 45 -15.07 4.86 -2.43
N ALA A 46 -15.82 3.88 -2.94
CA ALA A 46 -17.21 4.08 -3.32
C ALA A 46 -18.08 4.51 -2.12
N ALA A 47 -19.23 5.11 -2.40
CA ALA A 47 -20.23 5.38 -1.37
C ALA A 47 -21.05 4.13 -1.02
N GLN A 48 -21.85 4.22 0.04
CA GLN A 48 -22.86 3.22 0.36
C GLN A 48 -24.00 3.22 -0.68
N PRO A 49 -24.63 2.06 -0.94
CA PRO A 49 -24.36 0.75 -0.34
C PRO A 49 -23.20 -0.02 -1.00
N THR A 50 -22.71 0.44 -2.15
CA THR A 50 -21.74 -0.27 -3.00
C THR A 50 -20.47 -0.67 -2.25
N PHE A 51 -19.91 0.23 -1.45
CA PHE A 51 -18.73 -0.08 -0.64
C PHE A 51 -19.02 -1.17 0.40
N ASP A 52 -20.05 -1.01 1.22
CA ASP A 52 -20.40 -1.96 2.27
C ASP A 52 -20.71 -3.37 1.72
N GLU A 53 -21.37 -3.44 0.55
CA GLU A 53 -21.66 -4.70 -0.13
C GLU A 53 -20.37 -5.41 -0.56
N ALA A 54 -19.41 -4.66 -1.11
CA ALA A 54 -18.12 -5.21 -1.53
C ALA A 54 -17.20 -5.59 -0.35
N MET A 55 -17.20 -4.77 0.69
CA MET A 55 -16.36 -4.94 1.88
C MET A 55 -17.00 -5.82 2.95
N GLN A 56 -18.23 -6.29 2.74
CA GLN A 56 -19.00 -7.06 3.72
C GLN A 56 -19.12 -6.34 5.07
N GLY A 57 -19.29 -5.01 5.01
CA GLY A 57 -19.37 -4.12 6.17
C GLY A 57 -18.05 -3.93 6.93
N GLN A 58 -16.89 -4.21 6.33
CA GLN A 58 -15.58 -3.85 6.85
C GLN A 58 -15.04 -2.56 6.19
N ASP A 59 -14.03 -1.96 6.80
CA ASP A 59 -13.27 -0.88 6.18
C ASP A 59 -12.16 -1.44 5.28
N TYR A 60 -11.69 -0.63 4.33
CA TYR A 60 -10.56 -0.99 3.47
C TYR A 60 -9.23 -0.64 4.11
N GLN A 61 -8.19 -1.43 3.84
CA GLN A 61 -6.82 -1.17 4.26
C GLN A 61 -5.84 -1.53 3.14
N PHE A 62 -4.86 -0.66 2.89
CA PHE A 62 -3.66 -1.03 2.14
C PHE A 62 -2.72 -1.86 3.02
N ASN A 63 -3.13 -3.10 3.31
CA ASN A 63 -2.43 -3.97 4.23
C ASN A 63 -0.99 -4.26 3.72
N PRO A 64 0.07 -3.97 4.51
CA PRO A 64 1.44 -4.30 4.13
C PRO A 64 1.66 -5.78 3.73
N PHE A 65 0.90 -6.72 4.29
CA PHE A 65 0.97 -8.15 3.95
C PHE A 65 0.38 -8.51 2.58
N SER A 66 -0.35 -7.58 1.95
CA SER A 66 -0.78 -7.70 0.54
C SER A 66 0.31 -7.29 -0.45
N TRP A 67 1.47 -6.84 0.04
CA TRP A 67 2.62 -6.47 -0.78
C TRP A 67 3.65 -7.59 -0.83
N LYS A 68 4.32 -7.70 -1.98
CA LYS A 68 5.44 -8.61 -2.21
C LYS A 68 6.52 -7.85 -2.95
N PHE A 69 7.77 -8.26 -2.72
CA PHE A 69 8.90 -7.80 -3.50
C PHE A 69 9.52 -8.99 -4.23
N ILE A 70 9.83 -8.83 -5.51
CA ILE A 70 10.50 -9.83 -6.34
C ILE A 70 11.81 -9.21 -6.85
N ASP A 71 12.94 -9.77 -6.44
CA ASP A 71 14.25 -9.25 -6.82
C ASP A 71 14.57 -9.45 -8.32
N ALA A 72 15.67 -8.87 -8.80
CA ALA A 72 16.11 -9.01 -10.19
C ALA A 72 16.39 -10.46 -10.63
N ASN A 73 16.55 -11.40 -9.69
CA ASN A 73 16.72 -12.83 -9.97
C ASN A 73 15.39 -13.61 -10.00
N GLY A 74 14.26 -12.94 -9.74
CA GLY A 74 12.94 -13.58 -9.64
C GLY A 74 12.65 -14.18 -8.26
N THR A 75 13.43 -13.85 -7.24
CA THR A 75 13.23 -14.35 -5.87
C THR A 75 12.27 -13.45 -5.12
N THR A 76 11.17 -14.01 -4.62
CA THR A 76 10.25 -13.28 -3.74
C THR A 76 10.84 -13.13 -2.34
N ALA A 77 10.81 -11.91 -1.79
CA ALA A 77 11.20 -11.65 -0.42
C ALA A 77 10.29 -12.40 0.58
N ASN A 78 10.85 -12.89 1.68
CA ASN A 78 10.09 -13.62 2.71
C ASN A 78 9.18 -12.69 3.53
N SER A 79 9.58 -11.42 3.68
CA SER A 79 8.82 -10.35 4.33
C SER A 79 9.15 -9.04 3.61
N VAL A 80 8.20 -8.11 3.63
CA VAL A 80 8.39 -6.72 3.20
C VAL A 80 8.04 -5.73 4.32
N THR A 81 7.97 -6.22 5.55
CA THR A 81 7.60 -5.44 6.74
C THR A 81 8.55 -5.73 7.89
N SER A 82 8.81 -4.73 8.71
CA SER A 82 9.61 -4.79 9.94
C SER A 82 9.04 -3.81 10.97
N ASP A 83 9.52 -3.78 12.22
CA ASP A 83 8.96 -2.87 13.21
C ASP A 83 9.16 -1.41 12.79
N GLY A 84 10.29 -1.11 12.15
CA GLY A 84 10.63 0.23 11.67
C GLY A 84 9.74 0.72 10.51
N THR A 85 9.07 -0.17 9.75
CA THR A 85 8.14 0.28 8.69
C THR A 85 6.96 1.05 9.26
N TYR A 86 6.49 0.67 10.44
CA TYR A 86 5.32 1.31 11.08
C TYR A 86 5.65 2.62 11.79
N SER A 87 6.93 2.88 12.10
CA SER A 87 7.35 4.07 12.85
C SER A 87 8.15 5.09 12.04
N CYS A 88 8.46 4.80 10.76
CA CYS A 88 9.28 5.66 9.91
C CYS A 88 8.67 7.06 9.73
N PHE A 89 7.35 7.16 9.61
CA PHE A 89 6.63 8.44 9.47
C PHE A 89 5.62 8.65 10.59
N SER A 90 5.16 9.88 10.77
CA SER A 90 4.04 10.15 11.69
C SER A 90 2.70 9.63 11.15
N GLU A 91 1.70 9.49 12.02
CA GLU A 91 0.32 9.16 11.61
C GLU A 91 -0.27 10.16 10.60
N ALA A 92 0.19 11.40 10.58
CA ALA A 92 -0.28 12.43 9.66
C ALA A 92 0.29 12.29 8.24
N GLU A 93 1.37 11.52 8.07
CA GLU A 93 2.05 11.29 6.80
C GLU A 93 1.73 9.92 6.21
N THR A 94 1.24 8.99 7.03
CA THR A 94 0.89 7.63 6.63
C THR A 94 -0.56 7.52 6.18
N LEU A 95 -0.87 6.46 5.43
CA LEU A 95 -2.26 6.13 5.13
C LEU A 95 -3.02 5.78 6.43
N PRO A 96 -4.32 6.10 6.52
CA PRO A 96 -5.18 5.57 7.57
C PRO A 96 -5.25 4.04 7.50
N ASP A 97 -5.25 3.39 8.67
CA ASP A 97 -5.41 1.92 8.77
C ASP A 97 -6.80 1.44 8.35
N MET A 98 -7.81 2.29 8.50
CA MET A 98 -9.21 2.00 8.17
C MET A 98 -9.73 3.11 7.28
N ILE A 99 -10.14 2.74 6.07
CA ILE A 99 -10.69 3.65 5.06
C ILE A 99 -12.15 3.24 4.81
N GLY A 100 -13.07 4.08 5.24
CA GLY A 100 -14.51 3.82 5.16
C GLY A 100 -15.11 4.15 3.79
N ALA A 101 -16.44 4.09 3.70
CA ALA A 101 -17.18 4.45 2.49
C ALA A 101 -17.10 5.96 2.17
N ALA A 102 -17.03 6.29 0.88
CA ALA A 102 -16.96 7.66 0.36
C ALA A 102 -15.77 8.49 0.89
N GLU A 103 -14.68 7.84 1.24
CA GLU A 103 -13.47 8.49 1.73
C GLU A 103 -12.47 8.76 0.60
N ARG A 104 -11.69 9.83 0.77
CA ARG A 104 -10.54 10.16 -0.07
C ARG A 104 -9.34 10.31 0.85
N VAL A 105 -8.31 9.52 0.60
CA VAL A 105 -7.11 9.48 1.44
C VAL A 105 -5.86 9.64 0.60
N THR A 106 -4.83 10.20 1.21
CA THR A 106 -3.48 10.24 0.68
C THR A 106 -2.51 10.02 1.82
N GLY A 107 -1.43 9.30 1.56
CA GLY A 107 -0.44 9.01 2.58
C GLY A 107 0.55 7.95 2.12
N LYS A 108 1.56 7.76 2.96
CA LYS A 108 2.66 6.82 2.72
C LYS A 108 2.39 5.46 3.36
N LEU A 109 2.80 4.42 2.67
CA LEU A 109 2.99 3.07 3.20
C LEU A 109 4.47 2.73 3.09
N VAL A 110 5.10 2.28 4.17
CA VAL A 110 6.52 1.91 4.16
C VAL A 110 6.67 0.40 4.12
N LEU A 111 7.58 -0.07 3.29
CA LEU A 111 7.96 -1.47 3.15
C LEU A 111 9.48 -1.59 3.37
N ASP A 112 9.94 -2.76 3.81
CA ASP A 112 11.35 -3.07 4.08
C ASP A 112 11.81 -4.22 3.17
N ILE A 113 12.60 -3.90 2.14
CA ILE A 113 12.96 -4.81 1.06
C ILE A 113 14.48 -5.12 1.07
N PRO A 114 14.90 -6.32 0.61
CA PRO A 114 16.30 -6.74 0.71
C PRO A 114 17.25 -6.05 -0.28
N THR A 115 16.72 -5.47 -1.35
CA THR A 115 17.48 -4.78 -2.40
C THR A 115 16.57 -3.82 -3.15
N THR A 116 17.15 -2.82 -3.80
CA THR A 116 16.45 -1.81 -4.60
C THR A 116 16.28 -2.24 -6.06
N GLU A 117 16.82 -3.38 -6.46
CA GLU A 117 16.68 -3.92 -7.82
C GLU A 117 15.59 -4.98 -7.87
N GLY A 118 14.40 -4.61 -8.37
CA GLY A 118 13.31 -5.56 -8.50
C GLY A 118 11.96 -4.91 -8.77
N ILE A 119 10.90 -5.69 -8.53
CA ILE A 119 9.52 -5.33 -8.75
C ILE A 119 8.78 -5.38 -7.42
N LEU A 120 8.10 -4.29 -7.11
CA LEU A 120 7.13 -4.23 -6.03
C LEU A 120 5.76 -4.63 -6.57
N VAL A 121 5.08 -5.54 -5.87
CA VAL A 121 3.79 -6.09 -6.26
C VAL A 121 2.78 -5.82 -5.15
N TYR A 122 1.62 -5.27 -5.52
CA TYR A 122 0.45 -5.18 -4.65
C TYR A 122 -0.65 -6.07 -5.19
N GLU A 123 -1.19 -6.96 -4.36
CA GLU A 123 -2.36 -7.77 -4.68
C GLU A 123 -3.53 -7.33 -3.79
N ASP A 124 -4.54 -6.71 -4.39
CA ASP A 124 -5.74 -6.32 -3.65
C ASP A 124 -6.45 -7.58 -3.14
N PRO A 125 -6.59 -7.76 -1.81
CA PRO A 125 -7.12 -8.99 -1.23
C PRO A 125 -8.60 -9.22 -1.56
N ILE A 126 -9.32 -8.21 -2.05
CA ILE A 126 -10.76 -8.28 -2.34
C ILE A 126 -10.99 -8.73 -3.78
N SER A 127 -10.39 -8.05 -4.75
CA SER A 127 -10.55 -8.39 -6.17
C SER A 127 -9.59 -9.46 -6.66
N GLY A 128 -8.48 -9.70 -5.96
CA GLY A 128 -7.36 -10.52 -6.44
C GLY A 128 -6.60 -9.89 -7.61
N THR A 129 -6.88 -8.62 -7.94
CA THR A 129 -6.14 -7.88 -8.96
C THR A 129 -4.78 -7.50 -8.41
N ALA A 130 -3.74 -7.63 -9.24
CA ALA A 130 -2.39 -7.26 -8.88
C ALA A 130 -1.84 -6.14 -9.77
N TRP A 131 -0.99 -5.31 -9.18
CA TRP A 131 -0.25 -4.26 -9.85
C TRP A 131 1.23 -4.38 -9.52
N GLU A 132 2.06 -3.99 -10.47
CA GLU A 132 3.51 -4.12 -10.40
C GLU A 132 4.17 -2.77 -10.71
N TRP A 133 5.18 -2.43 -9.93
CA TRP A 133 6.02 -1.25 -10.15
C TRP A 133 7.48 -1.63 -10.07
N ASN A 134 8.28 -1.12 -11.01
CA ASN A 134 9.73 -1.18 -10.85
C ASN A 134 10.14 -0.20 -9.76
N ILE A 135 11.06 -0.61 -8.90
CA ILE A 135 11.70 0.31 -7.97
C ILE A 135 12.51 1.33 -8.79
N PRO A 136 12.38 2.65 -8.52
CA PRO A 136 13.17 3.65 -9.21
C PRO A 136 14.65 3.48 -8.89
N ALA A 137 15.48 3.71 -9.91
CA ALA A 137 16.94 3.62 -9.83
C ALA A 137 17.59 4.87 -9.22
#